data_AF-A0A954X2U6-F1
#
_entry.id   AF-A0A954X2U6-F1
#
_cell.length_a   1.000
_cell.length_b   1.000
_cell.length_c   1.000
_cell.angle_alpha   90.00
_cell.angle_beta   90.00
_cell.angle_gamma   90.00
#
_symmetry.space_group_name_H-M   'P 1'
#
loop_
_entity.id
_entity.type
_entity.pdbx_description
1 polymer ?
#
loop_
_entity_poly.entity_id
_entity_poly.type
_entity_poly.pdbx_seq_one_letter_code
_entity_poly.pdbx_strand_id
1 'polypeptide(L)'
;MPAMTKRKFAFVFNLLLAACATGEPPATQVETGAPIAEKTWQLVSFQSMDDSIGTTAPSDPSLYTMILRADGIAAFRLNCNRATATWSATPASDNSGRIEFGPSSMTRAACPPPSLDTKIARDLQYVRSYAIRDGNLYLSLMADGGIYAWKTSGQVSSRGPSFDCAAAKSSAEKIVCTNDRIAHLDRELARLFGLALEQPDLGPARQKELRAMQRGWIKGRDDCWKSTLGLESCVIEEYAFRIHDLRRSYAHARSDDNAGVSVGPLAYRCDGLDALISAMFINADPPMVSLNWRETWRTLTQARSGSGARYVNESYPDGAYQFWIKGDSALLNLPGQPDLSCTIEPTG
;
A
#
# COMPACT_ATOMS: atom_id res chain seq x y z
N MET A 1 -41.28 -69.11 -59.67
CA MET A 1 -40.85 -68.33 -58.49
C MET A 1 -40.31 -66.98 -58.97
N PRO A 2 -40.59 -65.87 -58.24
CA PRO A 2 -41.19 -64.68 -58.82
C PRO A 2 -40.21 -63.52 -59.10
N ALA A 3 -40.80 -62.52 -59.77
CA ALA A 3 -40.23 -61.28 -60.28
C ALA A 3 -39.43 -60.44 -59.28
N MET A 4 -38.33 -59.83 -59.75
CA MET A 4 -37.71 -58.68 -59.09
C MET A 4 -38.01 -57.38 -59.84
N THR A 5 -38.67 -56.50 -59.10
CA THR A 5 -39.16 -55.18 -59.46
C THR A 5 -38.01 -54.18 -59.63
N LYS A 6 -38.04 -53.43 -60.75
CA LYS A 6 -37.15 -52.29 -61.02
C LYS A 6 -37.36 -51.16 -59.99
N ARG A 7 -36.31 -50.73 -59.31
CA ARG A 7 -36.27 -49.42 -58.61
C ARG A 7 -35.49 -48.42 -59.47
N LYS A 8 -36.19 -47.38 -59.91
CA LYS A 8 -35.59 -46.14 -60.42
C LYS A 8 -35.11 -45.33 -59.22
N PHE A 9 -33.89 -44.83 -59.23
CA PHE A 9 -33.48 -43.69 -58.39
C PHE A 9 -32.82 -42.64 -59.28
N ALA A 10 -33.34 -41.42 -59.17
CA ALA A 10 -32.98 -40.27 -59.96
C ALA A 10 -31.61 -39.71 -59.54
N PHE A 11 -30.79 -39.34 -60.52
CA PHE A 11 -29.58 -38.54 -60.33
C PHE A 11 -29.98 -37.11 -59.97
N VAL A 12 -29.67 -36.67 -58.76
CA VAL A 12 -29.74 -35.26 -58.36
C VAL A 12 -28.37 -34.64 -58.61
N PHE A 13 -28.34 -33.66 -59.52
CA PHE A 13 -27.19 -32.87 -59.90
C PHE A 13 -26.94 -31.81 -58.82
N ASN A 14 -25.88 -31.96 -58.02
CA ASN A 14 -25.51 -30.96 -57.01
C ASN A 14 -24.73 -29.83 -57.68
N LEU A 15 -25.35 -28.65 -57.74
CA LEU A 15 -24.74 -27.40 -58.17
C LEU A 15 -23.80 -26.88 -57.07
N LEU A 16 -22.50 -26.81 -57.35
CA LEU A 16 -21.51 -26.22 -56.45
C LEU A 16 -21.61 -24.68 -56.52
N LEU A 17 -22.15 -24.07 -55.47
CA LEU A 17 -22.04 -22.64 -55.20
C LEU A 17 -20.68 -22.38 -54.52
N ALA A 18 -19.76 -21.74 -55.24
CA ALA A 18 -18.55 -21.18 -54.66
C ALA A 18 -18.90 -19.91 -53.88
N ALA A 19 -19.00 -20.01 -52.56
CA ALA A 19 -19.13 -18.86 -51.68
C ALA A 19 -17.74 -18.20 -51.52
N CYS A 20 -17.59 -16.97 -52.00
CA CYS A 20 -16.48 -16.10 -51.59
C CYS A 20 -16.70 -15.72 -50.13
N ALA A 21 -16.14 -16.51 -49.20
CA ALA A 21 -16.01 -16.10 -47.81
C ALA A 21 -14.99 -14.95 -47.77
N THR A 22 -15.46 -13.74 -47.56
CA THR A 22 -14.63 -12.66 -47.01
C THR A 22 -14.18 -13.12 -45.63
N GLY A 23 -12.98 -13.69 -45.55
CA GLY A 23 -12.33 -13.97 -44.28
C GLY A 23 -12.11 -12.65 -43.58
N GLU A 24 -12.98 -12.35 -42.62
CA GLU A 24 -12.68 -11.34 -41.60
C GLU A 24 -11.36 -11.79 -40.94
N PRO A 25 -10.32 -10.94 -40.91
CA PRO A 25 -9.08 -11.30 -40.25
C PRO A 25 -9.44 -11.71 -38.82
N PRO A 26 -8.87 -12.81 -38.29
CA PRO A 26 -9.21 -13.27 -36.96
C PRO A 26 -9.01 -12.11 -36.00
N ALA A 27 -10.09 -11.71 -35.31
CA ALA A 27 -10.00 -10.75 -34.23
C ALA A 27 -8.96 -11.29 -33.25
N THR A 28 -7.82 -10.59 -33.16
CA THR A 28 -6.77 -10.90 -32.21
C THR A 28 -7.42 -10.89 -30.84
N GLN A 29 -7.59 -12.06 -30.25
CA GLN A 29 -8.05 -12.19 -28.87
C GLN A 29 -6.98 -11.54 -28.02
N VAL A 30 -7.25 -10.32 -27.52
CA VAL A 30 -6.38 -9.68 -26.56
C VAL A 30 -6.48 -10.54 -25.30
N GLU A 31 -5.40 -11.25 -24.94
CA GLU A 31 -5.30 -11.93 -23.65
C GLU A 31 -5.34 -10.88 -22.53
N THR A 32 -6.53 -10.45 -22.14
CA THR A 32 -6.75 -9.50 -21.03
C THR A 32 -6.87 -10.21 -19.68
N GLY A 33 -6.28 -11.41 -19.55
CA GLY A 33 -6.23 -12.21 -18.32
C GLY A 33 -5.13 -11.79 -17.34
N ALA A 34 -4.48 -10.64 -17.53
CA ALA A 34 -3.40 -10.19 -16.65
C ALA A 34 -3.94 -9.92 -15.22
N PRO A 35 -3.17 -10.22 -14.15
CA PRO A 35 -3.59 -10.08 -12.75
C PRO A 35 -3.89 -8.63 -12.33
N ILE A 36 -3.68 -7.67 -13.23
CA ILE A 36 -3.92 -6.24 -13.06
C ILE A 36 -5.27 -5.76 -13.62
N ALA A 37 -5.94 -6.60 -14.43
CA ALA A 37 -7.23 -6.32 -15.06
C ALA A 37 -8.39 -6.29 -14.05
N GLU A 38 -9.48 -5.61 -14.40
CA GLU A 38 -10.74 -5.54 -13.64
C GLU A 38 -10.58 -5.06 -12.19
N LYS A 39 -9.48 -4.36 -11.93
CA LYS A 39 -9.20 -3.69 -10.66
C LYS A 39 -9.26 -2.19 -10.88
N THR A 40 -9.85 -1.49 -9.92
CA THR A 40 -9.66 -0.04 -9.81
C THR A 40 -8.33 0.20 -9.11
N TRP A 41 -7.56 1.16 -9.62
CA TRP A 41 -6.25 1.57 -9.13
C TRP A 41 -6.29 3.07 -8.81
N GLN A 42 -5.58 3.50 -7.77
CA GLN A 42 -5.42 4.88 -7.34
C GLN A 42 -3.95 5.28 -7.40
N LEU A 43 -3.65 6.45 -7.94
CA LEU A 43 -2.28 6.93 -8.04
C LEU A 43 -1.72 7.25 -6.65
N VAL A 44 -0.56 6.68 -6.33
CA VAL A 44 0.20 6.98 -5.12
C VAL A 44 1.23 8.06 -5.42
N SER A 45 2.07 7.83 -6.43
CA SER A 45 3.15 8.76 -6.77
C SER A 45 3.69 8.54 -8.19
N PHE A 46 4.46 9.51 -8.66
CA PHE A 46 5.35 9.42 -9.79
C PHE A 46 6.78 9.70 -9.30
N GLN A 47 7.68 8.75 -9.49
CA GLN A 47 9.11 8.92 -9.26
C GLN A 47 9.80 9.17 -10.60
N SER A 48 10.42 10.34 -10.76
CA SER A 48 11.29 10.62 -11.90
C SER A 48 12.66 9.97 -11.69
N MET A 49 13.33 9.60 -12.78
CA MET A 49 14.75 9.22 -12.76
C MET A 49 15.67 10.43 -12.89
N ASP A 50 15.12 11.63 -13.14
CA ASP A 50 15.83 12.89 -12.99
C ASP A 50 15.78 13.28 -11.50
N ASP A 51 16.92 13.17 -10.82
CA ASP A 51 17.08 13.48 -9.40
C ASP A 51 16.67 14.92 -9.06
N SER A 52 16.69 15.84 -10.03
CA SER A 52 16.25 17.22 -9.83
C SER A 52 14.72 17.35 -9.71
N ILE A 53 13.96 16.41 -10.30
CA ILE A 53 12.49 16.37 -10.24
C ILE A 53 12.04 15.56 -9.02
N GLY A 54 12.71 14.45 -8.73
CA GLY A 54 12.41 13.58 -7.59
C GLY A 54 11.02 12.92 -7.67
N THR A 55 10.34 12.82 -6.53
CA THR A 55 9.02 12.16 -6.41
C THR A 55 7.90 13.20 -6.28
N THR A 56 6.86 13.05 -7.09
CA THR A 56 5.63 13.86 -7.03
C THR A 56 4.44 12.98 -6.66
N ALA A 57 3.57 13.45 -5.78
CA ALA A 57 2.32 12.76 -5.41
C ALA A 57 1.13 13.73 -5.51
N PRO A 58 -0.07 13.25 -5.90
CA PRO A 58 -1.27 14.06 -5.83
C PRO A 58 -1.63 14.35 -4.37
N SER A 59 -2.14 15.56 -4.10
CA SER A 59 -2.65 15.91 -2.76
C SER A 59 -3.86 15.08 -2.35
N ASP A 60 -4.69 14.67 -3.32
CA ASP A 60 -5.80 13.75 -3.15
C ASP A 60 -5.72 12.60 -4.19
N PRO A 61 -5.21 11.42 -3.79
CA PRO A 61 -5.15 10.22 -4.62
C PRO A 61 -6.51 9.78 -5.20
N SER A 62 -7.63 10.11 -4.55
CA SER A 62 -8.96 9.70 -5.01
C SER A 62 -9.39 10.39 -6.30
N LEU A 63 -8.73 11.50 -6.65
CA LEU A 63 -8.93 12.20 -7.91
C LEU A 63 -8.17 11.57 -9.09
N TYR A 64 -7.32 10.58 -8.83
CA TYR A 64 -6.51 9.91 -9.84
C TYR A 64 -6.75 8.41 -9.82
N THR A 65 -7.65 7.93 -10.67
CA THR A 65 -8.02 6.51 -10.75
C THR A 65 -7.80 5.92 -12.14
N MET A 66 -7.55 4.62 -12.18
CA MET A 66 -7.41 3.83 -13.40
C MET A 66 -8.17 2.51 -13.24
N ILE A 67 -8.85 2.07 -14.31
CA ILE A 67 -9.40 0.71 -14.42
C ILE A 67 -8.92 0.13 -15.75
N LEU A 68 -8.27 -1.03 -15.69
CA LEU A 68 -7.84 -1.80 -16.86
C LEU A 68 -8.91 -2.85 -17.16
N ARG A 69 -9.85 -2.53 -18.05
CA ARG A 69 -11.00 -3.41 -18.32
C ARG A 69 -10.62 -4.57 -19.24
N ALA A 70 -11.27 -5.71 -19.07
CA ALA A 70 -11.07 -6.93 -19.85
C ALA A 70 -11.43 -6.76 -21.34
N ASP A 71 -12.20 -5.72 -21.69
CA ASP A 71 -12.49 -5.33 -23.09
C ASP A 71 -11.29 -4.67 -23.81
N GLY A 72 -10.14 -4.53 -23.15
CA GLY A 72 -8.95 -3.88 -23.71
C GLY A 72 -9.01 -2.35 -23.63
N ILE A 73 -9.92 -1.77 -22.84
CA ILE A 73 -10.00 -0.33 -22.61
C ILE A 73 -9.55 0.03 -21.19
N ALA A 74 -8.60 0.94 -21.11
CA ALA A 74 -8.18 1.57 -19.87
C ALA A 74 -8.98 2.86 -19.68
N ALA A 75 -9.69 2.97 -18.57
CA ALA A 75 -10.46 4.15 -18.20
C ALA A 75 -9.81 4.87 -17.03
N PHE A 76 -9.70 6.19 -17.11
CA PHE A 76 -9.02 7.02 -16.12
C PHE A 76 -9.90 8.17 -15.64
N ARG A 77 -9.77 8.49 -14.35
CA ARG A 77 -10.02 9.83 -13.83
C ARG A 77 -8.66 10.45 -13.52
N LEU A 78 -8.37 11.59 -14.10
CA LEU A 78 -7.12 12.32 -13.93
C LEU A 78 -7.44 13.72 -13.41
N ASN A 79 -7.48 13.86 -12.09
CA ASN A 79 -7.99 15.03 -11.41
C ASN A 79 -9.46 15.34 -11.77
N CYS A 80 -9.68 16.47 -12.45
CA CYS A 80 -10.96 16.90 -12.97
C CYS A 80 -11.25 16.33 -14.37
N ASN A 81 -10.24 15.76 -15.05
CA ASN A 81 -10.36 15.20 -16.38
C ASN A 81 -10.71 13.71 -16.36
N ARG A 82 -11.35 13.22 -17.41
CA ARG A 82 -11.55 11.78 -17.67
C ARG A 82 -10.81 11.43 -18.95
N ALA A 83 -10.12 10.29 -18.94
CA ALA A 83 -9.41 9.80 -20.11
C ALA A 83 -9.73 8.34 -20.40
N THR A 84 -9.56 7.93 -21.66
CA THR A 84 -9.59 6.54 -22.08
C THR A 84 -8.42 6.24 -23.02
N ALA A 85 -7.91 5.02 -22.99
CA ALA A 85 -6.92 4.50 -23.92
C ALA A 85 -7.21 3.02 -24.19
N THR A 86 -6.73 2.46 -25.29
CA THR A 86 -6.62 1.00 -25.42
C THR A 86 -5.48 0.50 -24.54
N TRP A 87 -5.54 -0.73 -24.06
CA TRP A 87 -4.44 -1.36 -23.36
C TRP A 87 -4.33 -2.86 -23.67
N SER A 88 -3.13 -3.39 -23.50
CA SER A 88 -2.85 -4.83 -23.53
C SER A 88 -1.68 -5.16 -22.61
N ALA A 89 -1.58 -6.42 -22.18
CA ALA A 89 -0.47 -6.88 -21.35
C ALA A 89 -0.04 -8.30 -21.72
N THR A 90 1.24 -8.57 -21.53
CA THR A 90 1.84 -9.91 -21.65
C THR A 90 2.51 -10.25 -20.32
N PRO A 91 1.87 -11.08 -19.47
CA PRO A 91 2.47 -11.50 -18.20
C PRO A 91 3.80 -12.25 -18.42
N ALA A 92 4.81 -11.90 -17.64
CA ALA A 92 6.05 -12.66 -17.52
C ALA A 92 6.06 -13.52 -16.25
N SER A 93 5.30 -13.12 -15.24
CA SER A 93 5.01 -13.86 -14.00
C SER A 93 3.69 -13.38 -13.41
N ASP A 94 3.28 -13.94 -12.27
CA ASP A 94 2.10 -13.48 -11.52
C ASP A 94 2.21 -12.01 -11.06
N ASN A 95 3.43 -11.50 -10.92
CA ASN A 95 3.70 -10.18 -10.37
C ASN A 95 4.42 -9.24 -11.35
N SER A 96 4.60 -9.60 -12.62
CA SER A 96 5.29 -8.73 -13.58
C SER A 96 5.00 -9.08 -15.03
N GLY A 97 5.20 -8.11 -15.92
CA GLY A 97 5.10 -8.34 -17.36
C GLY A 97 5.24 -7.07 -18.18
N ARG A 98 5.00 -7.22 -19.49
CA ARG A 98 4.89 -6.09 -20.42
C ARG A 98 3.48 -5.53 -20.38
N ILE A 99 3.34 -4.22 -20.50
CA ILE A 99 2.05 -3.54 -20.66
C ILE A 99 2.21 -2.42 -21.68
N GLU A 100 1.18 -2.22 -22.49
CA GLU A 100 1.13 -1.16 -23.51
C GLU A 100 -0.20 -0.43 -23.44
N PHE A 101 -0.15 0.89 -23.61
CA PHE A 101 -1.32 1.72 -23.82
C PHE A 101 -1.28 2.35 -25.22
N GLY A 102 -2.43 2.38 -25.88
CA GLY A 102 -2.62 3.17 -27.09
C GLY A 102 -2.73 4.67 -26.80
N PRO A 103 -2.98 5.49 -27.84
CA PRO A 103 -3.23 6.92 -27.67
C PRO A 103 -4.38 7.18 -26.69
N SER A 104 -4.19 8.11 -25.76
CA SER A 104 -5.25 8.49 -24.83
C SER A 104 -6.14 9.59 -25.40
N SER A 105 -7.45 9.46 -25.26
CA SER A 105 -8.40 10.56 -25.42
C SER A 105 -8.78 11.09 -24.04
N MET A 106 -8.65 12.40 -23.82
CA MET A 106 -8.93 13.03 -22.53
C MET A 106 -9.80 14.28 -22.71
N THR A 107 -10.68 14.53 -21.74
CA THR A 107 -11.39 15.80 -21.63
C THR A 107 -10.39 16.96 -21.47
N ARG A 108 -10.81 18.19 -21.78
CA ARG A 108 -9.94 19.39 -21.73
C ARG A 108 -10.38 20.39 -20.65
N ALA A 109 -10.70 19.90 -19.46
CA ALA A 109 -10.95 20.76 -18.32
C ALA A 109 -9.62 21.31 -17.78
N ALA A 110 -9.63 22.56 -17.32
CA ALA A 110 -8.48 23.17 -16.66
C ALA A 110 -8.48 22.74 -15.18
N CYS A 111 -7.72 21.69 -14.85
CA CYS A 111 -7.66 21.21 -13.48
C CYS A 111 -6.82 22.15 -12.59
N PRO A 112 -7.21 22.34 -11.30
CA PRO A 112 -6.45 23.18 -10.38
C PRO A 112 -5.00 22.70 -10.25
N PRO A 113 -4.00 23.59 -10.41
CA PRO A 113 -2.60 23.23 -10.21
C PRO A 113 -2.26 23.10 -8.71
N PRO A 114 -1.29 22.25 -8.32
CA PRO A 114 -0.53 21.33 -9.18
C PRO A 114 -1.36 20.10 -9.59
N SER A 115 -1.29 19.72 -10.87
CA SER A 115 -2.05 18.60 -11.42
C SER A 115 -1.16 17.70 -12.27
N LEU A 116 -1.36 16.38 -12.15
CA LEU A 116 -0.63 15.37 -12.92
C LEU A 116 -1.41 14.89 -14.15
N ASP A 117 -2.59 15.46 -14.41
CA ASP A 117 -3.52 15.02 -15.46
C ASP A 117 -2.90 15.00 -16.86
N THR A 118 -2.37 16.13 -17.31
CA THR A 118 -1.76 16.24 -18.65
C THR A 118 -0.47 15.44 -18.76
N LYS A 119 0.28 15.29 -17.66
CA LYS A 119 1.50 14.49 -17.61
C LYS A 119 1.16 13.01 -17.78
N ILE A 120 0.27 12.47 -16.95
CA ILE A 120 -0.12 11.05 -17.01
C ILE A 120 -0.66 10.70 -18.40
N ALA A 121 -1.58 11.51 -18.94
CA ALA A 121 -2.16 11.26 -20.26
C ALA A 121 -1.10 11.15 -21.37
N ARG A 122 -0.06 12.01 -21.33
CA ARG A 122 1.06 11.98 -22.28
C ARG A 122 1.94 10.74 -22.07
N ASP A 123 2.20 10.39 -20.82
CA ASP A 123 3.15 9.35 -20.45
C ASP A 123 2.60 7.93 -20.70
N LEU A 124 1.27 7.75 -20.82
CA LEU A 124 0.65 6.43 -21.05
C LEU A 124 1.29 5.67 -22.22
N GLN A 125 1.54 6.34 -23.34
CA GLN A 125 2.14 5.70 -24.53
C GLN A 125 3.61 5.30 -24.33
N TYR A 126 4.24 5.77 -23.26
CA TYR A 126 5.64 5.48 -22.92
C TYR A 126 5.75 4.36 -21.89
N VAL A 127 4.66 3.89 -21.27
CA VAL A 127 4.69 2.76 -20.34
C VAL A 127 5.06 1.47 -21.09
N ARG A 128 5.95 0.65 -20.51
CA ARG A 128 6.40 -0.61 -21.13
C ARG A 128 6.28 -1.83 -20.24
N SER A 129 6.37 -1.67 -18.93
CA SER A 129 6.32 -2.80 -18.02
C SER A 129 5.51 -2.48 -16.78
N TYR A 130 4.97 -3.56 -16.20
CA TYR A 130 4.37 -3.52 -14.90
C TYR A 130 5.07 -4.47 -13.94
N ALA A 131 5.05 -4.11 -12.66
CA ALA A 131 5.39 -4.99 -11.55
C ALA A 131 4.37 -4.81 -10.43
N ILE A 132 4.10 -5.87 -9.68
CA ILE A 132 3.27 -5.88 -8.49
C ILE A 132 4.18 -6.16 -7.30
N ARG A 133 4.17 -5.26 -6.31
CA ARG A 133 4.87 -5.44 -5.02
C ARG A 133 3.97 -4.93 -3.91
N ASP A 134 3.78 -5.71 -2.86
CA ASP A 134 2.95 -5.34 -1.70
C ASP A 134 1.54 -4.89 -2.09
N GLY A 135 0.93 -5.55 -3.10
CA GLY A 135 -0.39 -5.21 -3.63
C GLY A 135 -0.45 -3.93 -4.49
N ASN A 136 0.67 -3.22 -4.64
CA ASN A 136 0.78 -2.01 -5.46
C ASN A 136 1.27 -2.35 -6.87
N LEU A 137 0.70 -1.66 -7.85
CA LEU A 137 1.06 -1.73 -9.25
C LEU A 137 2.05 -0.61 -9.59
N TYR A 138 3.22 -1.00 -10.07
CA TYR A 138 4.26 -0.10 -10.57
C TYR A 138 4.27 -0.15 -12.09
N LEU A 139 4.08 1.00 -12.74
CA LEU A 139 4.15 1.14 -14.19
C LEU A 139 5.43 1.90 -14.56
N SER A 140 6.35 1.24 -15.26
CA SER A 140 7.63 1.84 -15.66
C SER A 140 7.55 2.39 -17.08
N LEU A 141 8.05 3.61 -17.25
CA LEU A 141 8.19 4.26 -18.55
C LEU A 141 9.45 3.76 -19.27
N MET A 142 9.45 3.85 -20.61
CA MET A 142 10.65 3.60 -21.41
C MET A 142 11.74 4.65 -21.16
N ALA A 143 12.98 4.27 -21.47
CA ALA A 143 14.16 5.13 -21.40
C ALA A 143 14.33 5.83 -20.03
N ASP A 144 14.06 5.10 -18.95
CA ASP A 144 14.16 5.60 -17.58
C ASP A 144 13.30 6.86 -17.34
N GLY A 145 12.16 7.00 -18.04
CA GLY A 145 11.29 8.18 -17.89
C GLY A 145 10.65 8.34 -16.51
N GLY A 146 10.72 7.30 -15.66
CA GLY A 146 10.17 7.27 -14.32
C GLY A 146 9.23 6.10 -14.07
N ILE A 147 8.71 6.03 -12.84
CA ILE A 147 7.82 4.97 -12.37
C ILE A 147 6.57 5.59 -11.74
N TYR A 148 5.40 5.15 -12.19
CA TYR A 148 4.14 5.43 -11.51
C TYR A 148 3.81 4.31 -10.54
N ALA A 149 3.57 4.65 -9.27
CA ALA A 149 3.05 3.73 -8.27
C ALA A 149 1.54 3.92 -8.12
N TRP A 150 0.80 2.82 -8.19
CA TRP A 150 -0.65 2.77 -8.04
C TRP A 150 -1.02 1.73 -6.99
N LYS A 151 -2.04 2.01 -6.17
CA LYS A 151 -2.61 1.06 -5.22
C LYS A 151 -3.98 0.59 -5.68
N THR A 152 -4.36 -0.66 -5.44
CA THR A 152 -5.70 -1.11 -5.83
C THR A 152 -6.77 -0.48 -4.92
N SER A 153 -7.79 0.12 -5.53
CA SER A 153 -9.00 0.62 -4.87
C SER A 153 -9.97 -0.50 -4.48
N GLY A 154 -9.71 -1.75 -4.88
CA GLY A 154 -10.40 -2.96 -4.42
C GLY A 154 -9.77 -3.58 -3.16
N GLN A 155 -8.53 -3.20 -2.83
CA GLN A 155 -8.16 -3.10 -1.43
C GLN A 155 -8.81 -1.84 -0.91
N VAL A 156 -10.00 -2.07 -0.40
CA VAL A 156 -10.48 -1.41 0.79
C VAL A 156 -9.27 -1.29 1.73
N SER A 157 -8.57 -0.14 1.70
CA SER A 157 -8.32 0.51 2.99
C SER A 157 -9.69 0.48 3.61
N SER A 158 -9.90 -0.34 4.64
CA SER A 158 -11.13 -0.23 5.41
C SER A 158 -11.29 1.27 5.63
N ARG A 159 -12.35 1.84 5.06
CA ARG A 159 -12.59 3.29 5.08
C ARG A 159 -12.88 3.79 6.50
N GLY A 160 -12.63 2.93 7.48
CA GLY A 160 -12.64 3.15 8.90
C GLY A 160 -11.76 2.10 9.57
N PRO A 161 -11.70 2.11 10.90
CA PRO A 161 -10.97 1.15 11.71
C PRO A 161 -11.45 -0.29 11.58
N SER A 162 -10.81 -1.17 12.33
CA SER A 162 -11.19 -2.56 12.61
C SER A 162 -12.49 -2.72 13.42
N PHE A 163 -13.14 -1.62 13.81
CA PHE A 163 -14.42 -1.61 14.52
C PHE A 163 -15.48 -0.75 13.82
N ASP A 164 -16.75 -0.95 14.19
CA ASP A 164 -17.88 -0.19 13.65
C ASP A 164 -17.91 1.24 14.18
N CYS A 165 -17.71 2.22 13.30
CA CYS A 165 -17.76 3.64 13.64
C CYS A 165 -19.12 4.12 14.14
N ALA A 166 -20.22 3.45 13.80
CA ALA A 166 -21.53 3.77 14.36
C ALA A 166 -21.60 3.44 15.87
N ALA A 167 -20.73 2.55 16.36
CA ALA A 167 -20.64 2.17 17.76
C ALA A 167 -19.63 3.01 18.57
N ALA A 168 -18.93 3.97 17.94
CA ALA A 168 -17.91 4.79 18.59
C ALA A 168 -18.50 5.69 19.69
N LYS A 169 -17.93 5.62 20.90
CA LYS A 169 -18.36 6.36 22.09
C LYS A 169 -17.31 7.36 22.54
N SER A 170 -16.05 6.91 22.65
CA SER A 170 -14.95 7.74 23.15
C SER A 170 -14.49 8.77 22.11
N SER A 171 -13.83 9.83 22.55
CA SER A 171 -13.19 10.80 21.64
C SER A 171 -12.08 10.13 20.82
N ALA A 172 -11.38 9.16 21.40
CA ALA A 172 -10.37 8.36 20.71
C ALA A 172 -11.00 7.50 19.60
N GLU A 173 -12.10 6.80 19.85
CA GLU A 173 -12.80 6.02 18.82
C GLU A 173 -13.30 6.92 17.68
N LYS A 174 -13.82 8.10 18.01
CA LYS A 174 -14.31 9.06 17.01
C LYS A 174 -13.18 9.58 16.11
N ILE A 175 -12.02 9.94 16.68
CA ILE A 175 -10.90 10.39 15.85
C ILE A 175 -10.32 9.25 15.01
N VAL A 176 -10.30 8.01 15.53
CA VAL A 176 -9.91 6.84 14.74
C VAL A 176 -10.84 6.67 13.52
N CYS A 177 -12.14 6.96 13.67
CA CYS A 177 -13.11 6.86 12.59
C CYS A 177 -13.00 7.93 11.50
N THR A 178 -12.39 9.09 11.80
CA THR A 178 -12.31 10.22 10.86
C THR A 178 -10.90 10.53 10.39
N ASN A 179 -9.88 9.91 10.98
CA ASN A 179 -8.48 10.13 10.66
C ASN A 179 -7.92 8.85 10.02
N ASP A 180 -7.68 8.88 8.72
CA ASP A 180 -7.21 7.73 7.93
C ASP A 180 -5.88 7.18 8.45
N ARG A 181 -4.97 8.04 8.94
CA ARG A 181 -3.70 7.64 9.53
C ARG A 181 -3.93 6.82 10.79
N ILE A 182 -4.83 7.25 11.67
CA ILE A 182 -5.15 6.52 12.91
C ILE A 182 -5.94 5.23 12.60
N ALA A 183 -6.89 5.27 11.67
CA ALA A 183 -7.61 4.08 11.21
C ALA A 183 -6.65 3.00 10.65
N HIS A 184 -5.59 3.44 9.97
CA HIS A 184 -4.55 2.57 9.45
C HIS A 184 -3.75 1.90 10.58
N LEU A 185 -3.37 2.64 11.61
CA LEU A 185 -2.72 2.10 12.80
C LEU A 185 -3.63 1.10 13.53
N ASP A 186 -4.93 1.40 13.64
CA ASP A 186 -5.91 0.52 14.27
C ASP A 186 -6.04 -0.83 13.56
N ARG A 187 -6.10 -0.83 12.22
CA ARG A 187 -6.07 -2.07 11.42
C ARG A 187 -4.82 -2.90 11.69
N GLU A 188 -3.65 -2.26 11.69
CA GLU A 188 -2.40 -2.99 11.90
C GLU A 188 -2.34 -3.61 13.30
N LEU A 189 -2.78 -2.86 14.32
CA LEU A 189 -2.89 -3.39 15.67
C LEU A 189 -3.84 -4.59 15.71
N ALA A 190 -5.02 -4.50 15.11
CA ALA A 190 -5.99 -5.59 15.07
C ALA A 190 -5.43 -6.86 14.40
N ARG A 191 -4.71 -6.68 13.29
CA ARG A 191 -4.02 -7.77 12.58
C ARG A 191 -2.96 -8.43 13.48
N LEU A 192 -2.05 -7.64 14.05
CA LEU A 192 -1.00 -8.13 14.94
C LEU A 192 -1.55 -8.80 16.19
N PHE A 193 -2.68 -8.31 16.72
CA PHE A 193 -3.36 -8.93 17.85
C PHE A 193 -3.94 -10.30 17.49
N GLY A 194 -4.49 -10.46 16.28
CA GLY A 194 -4.92 -11.74 15.73
C GLY A 194 -3.76 -12.73 15.62
N LEU A 195 -2.66 -12.31 14.99
CA LEU A 195 -1.43 -13.12 14.87
C LEU A 195 -0.86 -13.52 16.24
N ALA A 196 -0.86 -12.60 17.20
CA ALA A 196 -0.42 -12.89 18.56
C ALA A 196 -1.29 -13.98 19.21
N LEU A 197 -2.62 -13.94 19.02
CA LEU A 197 -3.53 -14.95 19.56
C LEU A 197 -3.36 -16.33 18.92
N GLU A 198 -2.88 -16.39 17.68
CA GLU A 198 -2.66 -17.61 16.90
C GLU A 198 -1.26 -18.22 17.10
N GLN A 199 -0.41 -17.61 17.93
CA GLN A 199 0.93 -18.12 18.19
C GLN A 199 0.87 -19.58 18.70
N PRO A 200 1.63 -20.53 18.10
CA PRO A 200 1.50 -21.96 18.37
C PRO A 200 1.61 -22.36 19.85
N ASP A 201 2.52 -21.72 20.60
CA ASP A 201 2.77 -22.03 22.01
C ASP A 201 1.99 -21.14 22.99
N LEU A 202 1.03 -20.34 22.50
CA LEU A 202 0.24 -19.45 23.34
C LEU A 202 -0.96 -20.18 23.96
N GLY A 203 -0.73 -20.78 25.13
CA GLY A 203 -1.77 -21.50 25.86
C GLY A 203 -2.97 -20.65 26.33
N PRO A 204 -4.12 -21.27 26.69
CA PRO A 204 -5.38 -20.56 26.98
C PRO A 204 -5.30 -19.49 28.08
N ALA A 205 -4.50 -19.74 29.12
CA ALA A 205 -4.29 -18.78 30.21
C ALA A 205 -3.62 -17.49 29.70
N ARG A 206 -2.62 -17.63 28.83
CA ARG A 206 -1.90 -16.51 28.22
C ARG A 206 -2.72 -15.80 27.17
N GLN A 207 -3.54 -16.52 26.39
CA GLN A 207 -4.53 -15.85 25.52
C GLN A 207 -5.56 -15.03 26.31
N LYS A 208 -6.03 -15.54 27.45
CA LYS A 208 -6.96 -14.80 28.33
C LYS A 208 -6.32 -13.52 28.86
N GLU A 209 -5.05 -13.60 29.26
CA GLU A 209 -4.25 -12.47 29.70
C GLU A 209 -4.02 -11.45 28.57
N LEU A 210 -3.62 -11.88 27.38
CA LEU A 210 -3.46 -11.02 26.21
C LEU A 210 -4.76 -10.25 25.88
N ARG A 211 -5.91 -10.94 25.91
CA ARG A 211 -7.23 -10.28 25.75
C ARG A 211 -7.52 -9.28 26.88
N ALA A 212 -7.08 -9.55 28.11
CA ALA A 212 -7.23 -8.64 29.24
C ALA A 212 -6.35 -7.40 29.10
N MET A 213 -5.08 -7.57 28.72
CA MET A 213 -4.15 -6.49 28.41
C MET A 213 -4.69 -5.61 27.28
N GLN A 214 -5.25 -6.22 26.22
CA GLN A 214 -5.87 -5.48 25.12
C GLN A 214 -7.04 -4.60 25.59
N ARG A 215 -7.91 -5.11 26.46
CA ARG A 215 -8.99 -4.31 27.06
C ARG A 215 -8.46 -3.20 27.96
N GLY A 216 -7.37 -3.44 28.67
CA GLY A 216 -6.70 -2.43 29.49
C GLY A 216 -6.12 -1.31 28.64
N TRP A 217 -5.42 -1.66 27.56
CA TRP A 217 -4.88 -0.71 26.60
C TRP A 217 -5.98 0.14 25.92
N ILE A 218 -7.10 -0.46 25.50
CA ILE A 218 -8.24 0.28 24.92
C ILE A 218 -8.72 1.38 25.87
N LYS A 219 -8.80 1.10 27.19
CA LYS A 219 -9.15 2.11 28.19
C LYS A 219 -8.12 3.24 28.27
N GLY A 220 -6.83 2.92 28.18
CA GLY A 220 -5.76 3.92 28.15
C GLY A 220 -5.86 4.83 26.93
N ARG A 221 -6.01 4.24 25.74
CA ARG A 221 -6.27 4.98 24.49
C ARG A 221 -7.49 5.90 24.61
N ASP A 222 -8.59 5.39 25.17
CA ASP A 222 -9.83 6.16 25.32
C ASP A 222 -9.70 7.32 26.32
N ASP A 223 -8.68 7.31 27.18
CA ASP A 223 -8.34 8.38 28.12
C ASP A 223 -7.44 9.48 27.51
N CYS A 224 -7.07 9.38 26.23
CA CYS A 224 -6.21 10.36 25.55
C CYS A 224 -6.75 11.80 25.54
N TRP A 225 -8.04 12.01 25.81
CA TRP A 225 -8.59 13.36 26.03
C TRP A 225 -7.98 14.09 27.22
N LYS A 226 -7.33 13.38 28.15
CA LYS A 226 -6.61 13.93 29.31
C LYS A 226 -5.18 14.34 29.00
N SER A 227 -4.64 13.94 27.85
CA SER A 227 -3.22 14.11 27.53
C SER A 227 -2.87 15.56 27.19
N THR A 228 -1.72 16.01 27.70
CA THR A 228 -1.14 17.32 27.36
C THR A 228 -0.55 17.38 25.96
N LEU A 229 -0.34 16.23 25.30
CA LEU A 229 0.11 16.14 23.89
C LEU A 229 -1.00 16.49 22.89
N GLY A 230 -2.25 16.57 23.36
CA GLY A 230 -3.44 16.64 22.52
C GLY A 230 -3.97 15.26 22.11
N LEU A 231 -5.27 15.21 21.79
CA LEU A 231 -5.99 13.96 21.52
C LEU A 231 -5.36 13.16 20.37
N GLU A 232 -5.09 13.79 19.24
CA GLU A 232 -4.55 13.12 18.05
C GLU A 232 -3.17 12.49 18.33
N SER A 233 -2.23 13.29 18.83
CA SER A 233 -0.88 12.83 19.15
C SER A 233 -0.88 11.70 20.16
N CYS A 234 -1.67 11.82 21.24
CA CYS A 234 -1.80 10.77 22.24
C CYS A 234 -2.32 9.46 21.63
N VAL A 235 -3.38 9.53 20.81
CA VAL A 235 -3.95 8.32 20.19
C VAL A 235 -2.93 7.66 19.24
N ILE A 236 -2.23 8.45 18.43
CA ILE A 236 -1.15 7.97 17.56
C ILE A 236 -0.05 7.26 18.37
N GLU A 237 0.36 7.84 19.49
CA GLU A 237 1.38 7.26 20.37
C GLU A 237 0.92 5.95 21.02
N GLU A 238 -0.33 5.88 21.49
CA GLU A 238 -0.91 4.68 22.07
C GLU A 238 -0.97 3.52 21.06
N TYR A 239 -1.34 3.79 19.81
CA TYR A 239 -1.28 2.78 18.75
C TYR A 239 0.15 2.36 18.43
N ALA A 240 1.07 3.31 18.26
CA ALA A 240 2.45 3.01 17.93
C ALA A 240 3.13 2.18 19.03
N PHE A 241 2.88 2.53 20.30
CA PHE A 241 3.29 1.75 21.47
C PHE A 241 2.76 0.31 21.40
N ARG A 242 1.46 0.14 21.20
CA ARG A 242 0.84 -1.19 21.27
C ARG A 242 1.21 -2.09 20.09
N ILE A 243 1.35 -1.53 18.89
CA ILE A 243 1.88 -2.24 17.71
C ILE A 243 3.30 -2.73 18.03
N HIS A 244 4.15 -1.88 18.59
CA HIS A 244 5.53 -2.24 18.97
C HIS A 244 5.55 -3.32 20.06
N ASP A 245 4.74 -3.18 21.09
CA ASP A 245 4.63 -4.16 22.17
C ASP A 245 4.18 -5.53 21.64
N LEU A 246 3.18 -5.59 20.76
CA LEU A 246 2.73 -6.85 20.14
C LEU A 246 3.84 -7.51 19.33
N ARG A 247 4.54 -6.76 18.47
CA ARG A 247 5.68 -7.32 17.70
C ARG A 247 6.82 -7.74 18.61
N ARG A 248 7.14 -6.98 19.66
CA ARG A 248 8.21 -7.34 20.59
C ARG A 248 7.88 -8.61 21.36
N SER A 249 6.63 -8.75 21.80
CA SER A 249 6.22 -9.80 22.75
C SER A 249 5.81 -11.11 22.09
N TYR A 250 5.40 -11.10 20.82
CA TYR A 250 4.86 -12.27 20.13
C TYR A 250 5.61 -12.53 18.82
N ALA A 251 6.19 -13.73 18.67
CA ALA A 251 7.01 -14.08 17.50
C ALA A 251 6.18 -14.11 16.20
N HIS A 252 4.94 -14.58 16.27
CA HIS A 252 4.07 -14.62 15.10
C HIS A 252 3.66 -13.20 14.66
N ALA A 253 3.55 -12.24 15.59
CA ALA A 253 3.34 -10.84 15.23
C ALA A 253 4.57 -10.19 14.57
N ARG A 254 5.75 -10.84 14.58
CA ARG A 254 6.94 -10.39 13.85
C ARG A 254 7.04 -10.95 12.44
N SER A 255 6.22 -11.92 12.07
CA SER A 255 6.32 -12.54 10.74
C SER A 255 6.17 -11.48 9.65
N ASP A 256 7.08 -11.51 8.69
CA ASP A 256 6.95 -10.73 7.48
C ASP A 256 6.04 -11.48 6.50
N ASP A 257 4.74 -11.25 6.63
CA ASP A 257 3.69 -11.86 5.82
C ASP A 257 3.31 -10.99 4.61
N ASN A 258 4.06 -9.91 4.35
CA ASN A 258 3.77 -8.84 3.38
C ASN A 258 2.37 -8.19 3.54
N ALA A 259 1.60 -8.54 4.57
CA ALA A 259 0.26 -8.00 4.85
C ALA A 259 0.29 -6.89 5.89
N GLY A 260 1.36 -6.83 6.69
CA GLY A 260 1.60 -5.80 7.69
C GLY A 260 2.19 -4.51 7.15
N VAL A 261 1.89 -3.41 7.84
CA VAL A 261 2.49 -2.09 7.58
C VAL A 261 3.53 -1.70 8.61
N SER A 262 3.86 -2.60 9.53
CA SER A 262 4.91 -2.42 10.53
C SER A 262 6.07 -3.38 10.32
N VAL A 263 7.30 -2.91 10.57
CA VAL A 263 8.54 -3.66 10.41
C VAL A 263 9.39 -3.52 11.67
N GLY A 264 10.07 -4.60 12.05
CA GLY A 264 10.88 -4.69 13.26
C GLY A 264 10.21 -5.52 14.38
N PRO A 265 10.56 -5.29 15.65
CA PRO A 265 11.55 -4.31 16.10
C PRO A 265 12.98 -4.66 15.65
N LEU A 266 13.71 -3.66 15.18
CA LEU A 266 15.15 -3.73 14.93
C LEU A 266 15.89 -3.18 16.15
N ALA A 267 16.96 -3.84 16.58
CA ALA A 267 17.76 -3.39 17.71
C ALA A 267 18.91 -2.51 17.21
N TYR A 268 19.13 -1.38 17.88
CA TYR A 268 20.28 -0.49 17.64
C TYR A 268 21.07 -0.35 18.95
N ARG A 269 22.39 -0.45 18.84
CA ARG A 269 23.33 -0.12 19.92
C ARG A 269 23.83 1.29 19.71
N CYS A 270 23.71 2.13 20.73
CA CYS A 270 24.16 3.52 20.69
C CYS A 270 25.33 3.74 21.65
N ASP A 271 26.37 4.43 21.17
CA ASP A 271 27.53 4.78 21.98
C ASP A 271 27.12 5.67 23.15
N GLY A 272 27.56 5.32 24.36
CA GLY A 272 27.21 6.06 25.58
C GLY A 272 25.82 5.77 26.15
N LEU A 273 25.02 4.92 25.50
CA LEU A 273 23.75 4.43 26.05
C LEU A 273 23.87 2.98 26.53
N ASP A 274 23.72 2.78 27.84
CA ASP A 274 23.69 1.45 28.45
C ASP A 274 22.33 0.74 28.24
N ALA A 275 21.83 0.72 27.01
CA ALA A 275 20.62 0.04 26.58
C ALA A 275 20.60 -0.10 25.06
N LEU A 276 19.93 -1.12 24.55
CA LEU A 276 19.57 -1.18 23.14
C LEU A 276 18.33 -0.29 22.90
N ILE A 277 18.34 0.41 21.77
CA ILE A 277 17.15 1.04 21.21
C ILE A 277 16.42 -0.01 20.38
N SER A 278 15.20 -0.35 20.77
CA SER A 278 14.27 -1.08 19.93
C SER A 278 13.57 -0.09 19.02
N ALA A 279 13.67 -0.27 17.70
CA ALA A 279 13.02 0.59 16.70
C ALA A 279 12.04 -0.23 15.86
N MET A 280 10.76 0.14 15.91
CA MET A 280 9.74 -0.40 15.03
C MET A 280 9.26 0.67 14.07
N PHE A 281 9.36 0.40 12.78
CA PHE A 281 8.93 1.30 11.72
C PHE A 281 7.48 0.99 11.34
N ILE A 282 6.70 2.03 11.04
CA ILE A 282 5.33 1.91 10.56
C ILE A 282 5.20 2.72 9.28
N ASN A 283 4.81 2.05 8.19
CA ASN A 283 4.48 2.65 6.91
C ASN A 283 3.09 3.30 6.96
N ALA A 284 2.96 4.34 7.78
CA ALA A 284 1.80 5.23 7.79
C ALA A 284 2.06 6.45 6.88
N ASP A 285 1.09 7.35 6.77
CA ASP A 285 1.28 8.65 6.10
C ASP A 285 1.15 9.79 7.13
N PRO A 286 2.26 10.46 7.52
CA PRO A 286 3.64 10.16 7.13
C PRO A 286 4.19 8.91 7.84
N PRO A 287 5.27 8.28 7.33
CA PRO A 287 5.89 7.13 7.98
C PRO A 287 6.39 7.46 9.38
N MET A 288 6.44 6.44 10.24
CA MET A 288 6.74 6.61 11.66
C MET A 288 7.77 5.61 12.15
N VAL A 289 8.40 5.95 13.27
CA VAL A 289 9.17 5.00 14.08
C VAL A 289 8.74 5.11 15.54
N SER A 290 8.44 3.96 16.15
CA SER A 290 8.30 3.82 17.60
C SER A 290 9.63 3.32 18.15
N LEU A 291 10.21 4.09 19.04
CA LEU A 291 11.45 3.78 19.75
C LEU A 291 11.12 3.37 21.17
N ASN A 292 11.81 2.33 21.65
CA ASN A 292 11.79 1.94 23.05
C ASN A 292 13.21 1.69 23.56
N TRP A 293 13.50 2.24 24.74
CA TRP A 293 14.69 1.89 25.52
C TRP A 293 14.36 2.03 27.00
N ARG A 294 14.73 1.02 27.80
CA ARG A 294 14.32 0.95 29.21
C ARG A 294 12.80 1.13 29.31
N GLU A 295 12.34 2.04 30.16
CA GLU A 295 10.92 2.39 30.34
C GLU A 295 10.45 3.53 29.40
N THR A 296 11.33 4.04 28.53
CA THR A 296 11.02 5.17 27.66
C THR A 296 10.48 4.70 26.32
N TRP A 297 9.40 5.36 25.90
CA TRP A 297 8.76 5.17 24.61
C TRP A 297 8.67 6.50 23.90
N ARG A 298 9.10 6.57 22.64
CA ARG A 298 8.96 7.77 21.81
C ARG A 298 8.50 7.40 20.42
N THR A 299 7.54 8.15 19.91
CA THR A 299 7.04 7.99 18.55
C THR A 299 7.45 9.21 17.74
N LEU A 300 8.19 8.96 16.65
CA LEU A 300 8.70 9.99 15.77
C LEU A 300 8.06 9.83 14.38
N THR A 301 7.89 10.95 13.67
CA THR A 301 7.33 10.97 12.32
C THR A 301 8.42 11.36 11.32
N GLN A 302 8.39 10.78 10.12
CA GLN A 302 9.39 11.03 9.09
C GLN A 302 9.33 12.49 8.63
N ALA A 303 10.50 13.12 8.54
CA ALA A 303 10.71 14.45 8.01
C ALA A 303 11.64 14.41 6.80
N ARG A 304 11.64 15.50 6.02
CA ARG A 304 12.51 15.62 4.83
C ARG A 304 14.00 15.53 5.21
N SER A 305 14.78 14.86 4.36
CA SER A 305 16.23 14.68 4.45
C SER A 305 16.84 14.48 3.06
N GLY A 306 18.07 14.96 2.85
CA GLY A 306 18.80 14.78 1.57
C GLY A 306 19.42 13.39 1.37
N SER A 307 19.57 12.59 2.43
CA SER A 307 20.05 11.20 2.39
C SER A 307 19.58 10.47 3.63
N GLY A 308 19.26 9.17 3.52
CA GLY A 308 18.73 8.39 4.63
C GLY A 308 17.30 8.80 5.01
N ALA A 309 16.76 8.20 6.07
CA ALA A 309 15.42 8.49 6.57
C ALA A 309 15.52 9.15 7.96
N ARG A 310 15.01 10.38 8.06
CA ARG A 310 15.06 11.18 9.28
C ARG A 310 13.68 11.23 9.92
N TYR A 311 13.59 10.90 11.21
CA TYR A 311 12.37 10.92 11.99
C TYR A 311 12.53 11.91 13.15
N VAL A 312 11.50 12.72 13.41
CA VAL A 312 11.52 13.74 14.46
C VAL A 312 10.20 13.81 15.22
N ASN A 313 10.27 14.31 16.45
CA ASN A 313 9.12 14.80 17.20
C ASN A 313 9.57 15.92 18.13
N GLU A 314 9.00 17.10 17.96
CA GLU A 314 9.33 18.32 18.71
C GLU A 314 8.26 18.68 19.76
N SER A 315 7.19 17.87 19.87
CA SER A 315 6.02 18.16 20.70
C SER A 315 6.10 17.59 22.11
N TYR A 316 7.12 16.80 22.43
CA TYR A 316 7.27 16.25 23.77
C TYR A 316 7.66 17.33 24.79
N PRO A 317 7.10 17.31 26.02
CA PRO A 317 7.39 18.31 27.05
C PRO A 317 8.86 18.36 27.50
N ASP A 318 9.58 17.26 27.38
CA ASP A 318 11.00 17.14 27.73
C ASP A 318 11.94 17.56 26.59
N GLY A 319 11.41 17.84 25.39
CA GLY A 319 12.13 18.44 24.27
C GLY A 319 12.08 17.63 22.98
N ALA A 320 12.86 18.06 21.98
CA ALA A 320 12.87 17.46 20.65
C ALA A 320 13.68 16.16 20.59
N TYR A 321 13.10 15.17 19.91
CA TYR A 321 13.73 13.89 19.61
C TYR A 321 13.99 13.76 18.11
N GLN A 322 15.11 13.15 17.75
CA GLN A 322 15.43 12.80 16.36
C GLN A 322 16.05 11.41 16.29
N PHE A 323 15.67 10.65 15.26
CA PHE A 323 16.33 9.42 14.87
C PHE A 323 16.55 9.42 13.37
N TRP A 324 17.81 9.41 12.93
CA TRP A 324 18.17 9.50 11.52
C TRP A 324 18.95 8.26 11.10
N ILE A 325 18.41 7.48 10.18
CA ILE A 325 19.01 6.22 9.72
C ILE A 325 19.61 6.35 8.32
N LYS A 326 20.74 5.69 8.08
CA LYS A 326 21.38 5.54 6.76
C LYS A 326 22.17 4.23 6.69
N GLY A 327 21.68 3.26 5.92
CA GLY A 327 22.23 1.91 5.91
C GLY A 327 22.13 1.30 7.31
N ASP A 328 23.26 0.77 7.80
CA ASP A 328 23.35 0.12 9.11
C ASP A 328 23.61 1.09 10.27
N SER A 329 23.82 2.38 9.98
CA SER A 329 24.10 3.41 10.98
C SER A 329 22.88 4.28 11.26
N ALA A 330 22.79 4.79 12.49
CA ALA A 330 21.80 5.76 12.91
C ALA A 330 22.40 6.84 13.81
N LEU A 331 21.79 8.03 13.81
CA LEU A 331 22.06 9.10 14.76
C LEU A 331 20.82 9.32 15.61
N LEU A 332 20.97 9.24 16.93
CA LEU A 332 19.90 9.49 17.90
C LEU A 332 20.18 10.78 18.66
N ASN A 333 19.22 11.71 18.61
CA ASN A 333 19.26 12.92 19.43
C ASN A 333 18.19 12.81 20.50
N LEU A 334 18.63 12.81 21.76
CA LEU A 334 17.78 12.86 22.95
C LEU A 334 17.81 14.29 23.51
N PRO A 335 16.70 14.80 24.06
CA PRO A 335 16.67 16.14 24.62
C PRO A 335 17.76 16.36 25.69
N GLY A 336 18.51 17.44 25.54
CA GLY A 336 19.54 17.84 26.51
C GLY A 336 20.78 16.93 26.55
N GLN A 337 20.94 15.99 25.61
CA GLN A 337 22.09 15.09 25.53
C GLN A 337 22.89 15.31 24.23
N PRO A 338 24.19 14.96 24.21
CA PRO A 338 24.93 14.91 22.96
C PRO A 338 24.35 13.84 22.01
N ASP A 339 24.59 14.04 20.73
CA ASP A 339 24.20 13.10 19.69
C ASP A 339 24.84 11.72 19.91
N LEU A 340 24.02 10.68 19.87
CA LEU A 340 24.46 9.30 20.03
C LEU A 340 24.60 8.65 18.66
N SER A 341 25.79 8.16 18.36
CA SER A 341 26.02 7.32 17.18
C SER A 341 25.54 5.91 17.47
N CYS A 342 24.73 5.35 16.59
CA CYS A 342 24.15 4.04 16.76
C CYS A 342 24.42 3.15 15.54
N THR A 343 24.50 1.85 15.77
CA THR A 343 24.60 0.83 14.71
C THR A 343 23.52 -0.22 14.93
N ILE A 344 22.91 -0.70 13.85
CA ILE A 344 21.95 -1.81 13.93
C ILE A 344 22.67 -3.07 14.38
N GLU A 345 22.07 -3.79 15.32
CA GLU A 345 22.57 -5.10 15.74
C GLU A 345 22.17 -6.14 14.70
N PRO A 346 23.08 -7.04 14.29
CA PRO A 346 22.74 -8.15 13.41
C PRO A 346 21.62 -9.00 14.03
N THR A 347 20.59 -9.32 13.26
CA THR A 347 19.63 -10.37 13.64
C THR A 347 20.35 -11.72 13.59
N GLY A 348 20.65 -12.28 14.75
CA GLY A 348 21.25 -13.61 14.90
C GLY A 348 20.30 -14.75 14.57
#